data_AF-A0A7W8DHW9-F1
#
_entry.id   AF-A0A7W8DHW9-F1
#
_cell.length_a   1.000
_cell.length_b   1.000
_cell.length_c   1.000
_cell.angle_alpha   90.00
_cell.angle_beta   90.00
_cell.angle_gamma   90.00
#
_symmetry.space_group_name_H-M   'P 1'
#
loop_
_entity.id
_entity.type
_entity.pdbx_description
1 polymer ?
#
loop_
_entity_poly.entity_id
_entity_poly.type
_entity_poly.pdbx_seq_one_letter_code
_entity_poly.pdbx_strand_id
1 'polypeptide(L)'
;MKQQTHDPFLHFSPAKLMCHMRQHLDRPAQAASDDQLSRTAHKPHTVPDTAIFKWLLDEEQKKQYMELGYSGLYALSFALRHSITQVAALFHLSALEDEQQLTMAFQLRGIFGIDMQEWLQESQKERKAWQQAGWGVPVWGFSPMGCYVVARNVSACRAFDPYESKLCMESAEEASPFCSRHQQHNWWDDQLSGAGVQATMFAFYAWRDHLFAYSEDDLRAEVKRFWERIGAYNRTLSPSVSTLQALELDSYEELKTMDSKQLRHHYLRLARSAHPDHGGNHQSFVALQQAYSDAQAYMYHQGQRKTKPPHT
;
A
#
# COMPACT_ATOMS: atom_id res chain seq x y z
N MET A 1 21.88 -5.21 33.90
CA MET A 1 21.94 -5.96 32.62
C MET A 1 21.75 -4.96 31.50
N LYS A 2 22.75 -4.74 30.64
CA LYS A 2 22.55 -3.96 29.41
C LYS A 2 21.74 -4.85 28.47
N GLN A 3 20.45 -4.57 28.27
CA GLN A 3 19.73 -5.17 27.16
C GLN A 3 20.52 -4.82 25.90
N GLN A 4 21.05 -5.82 25.20
CA GLN A 4 21.49 -5.62 23.83
C GLN A 4 20.27 -5.12 23.08
N THR A 5 20.25 -3.83 22.76
CA THR A 5 19.23 -3.25 21.90
C THR A 5 19.45 -3.86 20.52
N HIS A 6 18.64 -4.85 20.18
CA HIS A 6 18.61 -5.42 18.84
C HIS A 6 18.28 -4.28 17.86
N ASP A 7 19.23 -3.95 16.98
CA ASP A 7 19.03 -2.93 15.95
C ASP A 7 18.16 -3.56 14.82
N PRO A 8 16.88 -3.14 14.67
CA PRO A 8 15.97 -3.75 13.70
C PRO A 8 16.39 -3.55 12.24
N PHE A 9 17.26 -2.58 11.97
CA PHE A 9 17.72 -2.29 10.62
C PHE A 9 18.72 -3.33 10.09
N LEU A 10 19.40 -4.08 10.96
CA LEU A 10 20.38 -5.10 10.56
C LEU A 10 19.77 -6.28 9.80
N HIS A 11 18.46 -6.50 9.93
CA HIS A 11 17.78 -7.64 9.32
C HIS A 11 17.36 -7.40 7.87
N PHE A 12 17.29 -6.14 7.43
CA PHE A 12 16.69 -5.75 6.16
C PHE A 12 17.73 -5.19 5.17
N SER A 13 18.59 -6.09 4.67
CA SER A 13 19.53 -5.75 3.59
C SER A 13 18.78 -5.37 2.31
N PRO A 14 19.04 -4.18 1.71
CA PRO A 14 18.49 -3.78 0.42
C PRO A 14 18.64 -4.85 -0.67
N ALA A 15 19.81 -5.50 -0.79
CA ALA A 15 20.06 -6.55 -1.77
C ALA A 15 19.12 -7.75 -1.63
N LYS A 16 18.96 -8.25 -0.39
CA LYS A 16 18.05 -9.36 -0.11
C LYS A 16 16.61 -8.98 -0.47
N LEU A 17 16.19 -7.77 -0.07
CA LEU A 17 14.86 -7.26 -0.35
C LEU A 17 14.60 -7.15 -1.87
N MET A 18 15.53 -6.58 -2.63
CA MET A 18 15.44 -6.48 -4.10
C MET A 18 15.32 -7.85 -4.76
N CYS A 19 16.16 -8.81 -4.36
CA CYS A 19 16.17 -10.16 -4.91
C CYS A 19 14.84 -10.89 -4.64
N HIS A 20 14.36 -10.90 -3.39
CA HIS A 20 13.10 -11.54 -3.04
C HIS A 20 11.90 -10.89 -3.73
N MET A 21 11.87 -9.56 -3.80
CA MET A 21 10.78 -8.84 -4.46
C MET A 21 10.68 -9.20 -5.94
N ARG A 22 11.80 -9.25 -6.67
CA ARG A 22 11.82 -9.69 -8.07
C ARG A 22 11.25 -11.11 -8.22
N GLN A 23 11.75 -12.06 -7.43
CA GLN A 23 11.28 -13.46 -7.48
C GLN A 23 9.77 -13.59 -7.25
N HIS A 24 9.20 -12.74 -6.40
CA HIS A 24 7.77 -12.73 -6.12
C HIS A 24 6.94 -12.06 -7.22
N LEU A 25 7.48 -11.04 -7.87
CA LEU A 25 6.82 -10.32 -8.96
C LEU A 25 6.90 -11.07 -10.29
N ASP A 26 7.96 -11.85 -10.53
CA ASP A 26 8.14 -12.64 -11.75
C ASP A 26 7.14 -13.81 -11.89
N ARG A 27 6.65 -14.36 -10.77
CA ARG A 27 5.72 -15.52 -10.78
C ARG A 27 4.42 -15.23 -11.56
N PRO A 28 3.73 -14.11 -11.34
CA PRO A 28 2.61 -13.70 -12.19
C PRO A 28 2.97 -13.48 -13.66
N ALA A 29 4.15 -12.91 -13.95
CA ALA A 29 4.56 -12.57 -15.31
C ALA A 29 4.82 -13.80 -16.17
N GLN A 30 5.43 -14.84 -15.61
CA GLN A 30 5.67 -16.12 -16.30
C GLN A 30 4.39 -16.90 -16.64
N ALA A 31 3.27 -16.59 -15.97
CA ALA A 31 1.98 -17.23 -16.19
C ALA A 31 1.06 -16.47 -17.17
N ALA A 32 1.42 -15.25 -17.56
CA ALA A 32 0.64 -14.39 -18.45
C ALA A 32 1.16 -14.49 -19.88
N SER A 33 0.26 -14.39 -20.87
CA SER A 33 0.68 -14.26 -22.27
C SER A 33 1.31 -12.87 -22.54
N ASP A 34 2.14 -12.74 -23.59
CA ASP A 34 2.78 -11.48 -23.99
C ASP A 34 1.81 -10.29 -24.11
N ASP A 35 0.58 -10.55 -24.56
CA ASP A 35 -0.47 -9.53 -24.73
C ASP A 35 -1.14 -9.12 -23.39
N GLN A 36 -1.08 -10.00 -22.37
CA GLN A 36 -1.51 -9.68 -21.01
C GLN A 36 -0.44 -8.92 -20.24
N LEU A 37 0.84 -9.19 -20.50
CA LEU A 37 1.99 -8.53 -19.83
C LEU A 37 1.99 -7.01 -20.01
N SER A 38 1.66 -6.49 -21.20
CA SER A 38 1.62 -5.03 -21.41
C SER A 38 0.47 -4.34 -20.67
N ARG A 39 -0.64 -5.05 -20.41
CA ARG A 39 -1.80 -4.53 -19.68
C ARG A 39 -1.69 -4.70 -18.17
N THR A 40 -0.99 -5.74 -17.69
CA THR A 40 -0.81 -6.02 -16.26
C THR A 40 0.37 -5.28 -15.64
N ALA A 41 1.38 -4.90 -16.42
CA ALA A 41 2.57 -4.16 -15.94
C ALA A 41 2.25 -2.83 -15.23
N HIS A 42 1.05 -2.29 -15.40
CA HIS A 42 0.61 -1.03 -14.79
C HIS A 42 -0.26 -1.21 -13.54
N LYS A 43 -0.63 -2.45 -13.17
CA LYS A 43 -1.43 -2.68 -11.95
C LYS A 43 -0.48 -2.75 -10.75
N PRO A 44 -0.68 -1.92 -9.71
CA PRO A 44 0.12 -2.03 -8.49
C PRO A 44 -0.06 -3.41 -7.84
N HIS A 45 1.06 -4.06 -7.53
CA HIS A 45 1.11 -5.28 -6.74
C HIS A 45 1.25 -4.90 -5.27
N THR A 46 0.40 -5.46 -4.40
CA THR A 46 0.51 -5.25 -2.95
C THR A 46 1.22 -6.42 -2.32
N VAL A 47 2.28 -6.15 -1.56
CA VAL A 47 3.01 -7.14 -0.77
C VAL A 47 2.85 -6.79 0.70
N PRO A 48 2.16 -7.63 1.51
CA PRO A 48 2.01 -7.37 2.94
C PRO A 48 3.35 -7.38 3.68
N ASP A 49 3.52 -6.52 4.68
CA ASP A 49 4.73 -6.50 5.53
C ASP A 49 4.97 -7.88 6.16
N THR A 50 3.90 -8.56 6.57
CA THR A 50 3.96 -9.92 7.13
C THR A 50 4.45 -10.98 6.15
N ALA A 51 4.26 -10.80 4.84
CA ALA A 51 4.83 -11.67 3.83
C ALA A 51 6.34 -11.44 3.73
N ILE A 52 6.77 -10.17 3.73
CA ILE A 52 8.18 -9.79 3.63
C ILE A 52 8.96 -10.26 4.87
N PHE A 53 8.37 -10.12 6.07
CA PHE A 53 8.96 -10.67 7.29
C PHE A 53 9.17 -12.18 7.23
N LYS A 54 8.28 -12.93 6.58
CA LYS A 54 8.47 -14.38 6.40
C LYS A 54 9.64 -14.71 5.49
N TRP A 55 9.99 -13.83 4.56
CA TRP A 55 11.10 -14.04 3.63
C TRP A 55 12.44 -13.68 4.26
N LEU A 56 12.47 -12.61 5.05
CA LEU A 56 13.72 -12.00 5.50
C LEU A 56 14.10 -12.35 6.93
N LEU A 57 13.14 -12.71 7.79
CA LEU A 57 13.38 -13.01 9.19
C LEU A 57 13.30 -14.52 9.46
N ASP A 58 14.19 -15.01 10.32
CA ASP A 58 14.06 -16.35 10.90
C ASP A 58 13.00 -16.38 12.03
N GLU A 59 12.68 -17.58 12.51
CA GLU A 59 11.65 -17.76 13.55
C GLU A 59 12.07 -17.18 14.91
N GLU A 60 13.36 -17.14 15.22
CA GLU A 60 13.87 -16.59 16.47
C GLU A 60 13.71 -15.07 16.48
N GLN A 61 14.11 -14.40 15.40
CA GLN A 61 13.93 -12.96 15.20
C GLN A 61 12.45 -12.58 15.28
N LYS A 62 11.57 -13.30 14.57
CA LYS A 62 10.12 -13.04 14.64
C LYS A 62 9.61 -13.11 16.07
N LYS A 63 10.01 -14.15 16.81
CA LYS A 63 9.62 -14.33 18.22
C LYS A 63 10.10 -13.17 19.08
N GLN A 64 11.38 -12.78 18.97
CA GLN A 64 11.98 -11.70 19.75
C GLN A 64 11.20 -10.38 19.60
N TYR A 65 10.86 -9.98 18.37
CA TYR A 65 10.11 -8.73 18.16
C TYR A 65 8.64 -8.83 18.56
N MET A 66 8.01 -10.00 18.46
CA MET A 66 6.63 -10.19 18.93
C MET A 66 6.53 -10.12 20.46
N GLU A 67 7.57 -10.54 21.19
CA GLU A 67 7.64 -10.43 22.65
C GLU A 67 7.72 -8.97 23.14
N LEU A 68 8.16 -8.04 22.28
CA LEU A 68 8.21 -6.61 22.56
C LEU A 68 6.85 -5.90 22.35
N GLY A 69 5.79 -6.62 21.98
CA GLY A 69 4.46 -6.03 21.80
C GLY A 69 4.36 -5.09 20.60
N TYR A 70 3.63 -3.98 20.74
CA TYR A 70 3.35 -3.06 19.62
C TYR A 70 4.59 -2.29 19.17
N SER A 71 5.42 -1.82 20.11
CA SER A 71 6.71 -1.19 19.78
C SER A 71 7.64 -2.09 18.98
N GLY A 72 7.70 -3.39 19.28
CA GLY A 72 8.49 -4.36 18.51
C GLY A 72 7.99 -4.51 17.06
N LEU A 73 6.68 -4.66 16.88
CA LEU A 73 6.08 -4.75 15.56
C LEU A 73 6.22 -3.44 14.77
N TYR A 74 6.06 -2.30 15.44
CA TYR A 74 6.27 -0.98 14.86
C TYR A 74 7.73 -0.81 14.42
N ALA A 75 8.70 -1.18 15.26
CA ALA A 75 10.12 -1.11 14.94
C ALA A 75 10.50 -1.99 13.74
N LEU A 76 9.98 -3.21 13.67
CA LEU A 76 10.14 -4.09 12.50
C LEU A 76 9.56 -3.47 11.22
N SER A 77 8.33 -2.96 11.31
CA SER A 77 7.64 -2.37 10.17
C SER A 77 8.34 -1.09 9.70
N PHE A 78 8.80 -0.26 10.63
CA PHE A 78 9.57 0.93 10.35
C PHE A 78 10.91 0.57 9.67
N ALA A 79 11.67 -0.36 10.23
CA ALA A 79 12.96 -0.76 9.66
C ALA A 79 12.80 -1.37 8.26
N LEU A 80 11.79 -2.20 8.04
CA LEU A 80 11.47 -2.72 6.72
C LEU A 80 11.14 -1.59 5.72
N ARG A 81 10.27 -0.65 6.11
CA ARG A 81 9.85 0.45 5.24
C ARG A 81 10.98 1.45 4.99
N HIS A 82 11.89 1.64 5.95
CA HIS A 82 13.14 2.35 5.74
C HIS A 82 13.99 1.68 4.67
N SER A 83 14.21 0.36 4.75
CA SER A 83 14.94 -0.38 3.71
C SER A 83 14.25 -0.36 2.35
N ILE A 84 12.91 -0.40 2.29
CA ILE A 84 12.16 -0.21 1.04
C ILE A 84 12.40 1.19 0.47
N THR A 85 12.43 2.22 1.32
CA THR A 85 12.72 3.62 0.94
C THR A 85 14.12 3.75 0.35
N GLN A 86 15.12 3.12 0.98
CA GLN A 86 16.48 3.04 0.45
C GLN A 86 16.52 2.37 -0.93
N VAL A 87 15.88 1.20 -1.07
CA VAL A 87 15.80 0.48 -2.34
C VAL A 87 15.13 1.32 -3.42
N ALA A 88 14.03 2.01 -3.11
CA ALA A 88 13.35 2.90 -4.05
C ALA A 88 14.27 4.03 -4.54
N ALA A 89 15.00 4.67 -3.63
CA ALA A 89 15.95 5.72 -3.94
C ALA A 89 17.12 5.22 -4.82
N LEU A 90 17.65 4.04 -4.51
CA LEU A 90 18.72 3.41 -5.28
C LEU A 90 18.27 3.01 -6.69
N PHE A 91 17.07 2.46 -6.84
CA PHE A 91 16.50 2.22 -8.17
C PHE A 91 16.33 3.53 -8.92
N HIS A 92 15.95 4.60 -8.23
CA HIS A 92 15.84 5.89 -8.88
C HIS A 92 17.18 6.40 -9.41
N LEU A 93 18.21 6.39 -8.57
CA LEU A 93 19.60 6.72 -8.91
C LEU A 93 20.15 5.88 -10.05
N SER A 94 19.91 4.58 -10.02
CA SER A 94 20.46 3.63 -11.00
C SER A 94 19.98 3.90 -12.42
N ALA A 95 18.93 4.71 -12.57
CA ALA A 95 18.29 5.06 -13.82
C ALA A 95 18.51 6.51 -14.27
N LEU A 96 19.35 7.28 -13.57
CA LEU A 96 19.81 8.61 -13.98
C LEU A 96 21.15 8.54 -14.72
N GLU A 97 21.51 9.65 -15.37
CA GLU A 97 22.83 9.85 -15.98
C GLU A 97 23.92 10.14 -14.92
N ASP A 98 25.19 9.95 -15.27
CA ASP A 98 26.31 9.92 -14.32
C ASP A 98 26.42 11.18 -13.43
N GLU A 99 26.30 12.38 -14.00
CA GLU A 99 26.43 13.64 -13.24
C GLU A 99 25.28 13.83 -12.23
N GLN A 100 24.06 13.51 -12.64
CA GLN A 100 22.86 13.61 -11.82
C GLN A 100 22.86 12.54 -10.72
N GLN A 101 23.30 11.33 -11.07
CA GLN A 101 23.45 10.21 -10.16
C GLN A 101 24.43 10.57 -9.03
N LEU A 102 25.56 11.23 -9.32
CA LEU A 102 26.51 11.67 -8.30
C LEU A 102 25.88 12.71 -7.35
N THR A 103 25.16 13.69 -7.89
CA THR A 103 24.51 14.74 -7.10
C THR A 103 23.47 14.17 -6.15
N MET A 104 22.55 13.35 -6.66
CA MET A 104 21.50 12.72 -5.85
C MET A 104 22.08 11.69 -4.88
N ALA A 105 23.15 10.96 -5.26
CA ALA A 105 23.82 10.03 -4.35
C ALA A 105 24.45 10.75 -3.15
N PHE A 106 25.00 11.95 -3.35
CA PHE A 106 25.52 12.77 -2.26
C PHE A 106 24.42 13.18 -1.27
N GLN A 107 23.26 13.64 -1.77
CA GLN A 107 22.11 13.98 -0.93
C GLN A 107 21.62 12.78 -0.11
N LEU A 108 21.41 11.64 -0.78
CA LEU A 108 20.89 10.43 -0.14
C LEU A 108 21.89 9.81 0.85
N ARG A 109 23.20 9.98 0.63
CA ARG A 109 24.22 9.59 1.61
C ARG A 109 24.03 10.33 2.93
N GLY A 110 23.70 11.62 2.88
CA GLY A 110 23.41 12.42 4.08
C GLY A 110 22.17 11.93 4.85
N ILE A 111 21.16 11.44 4.12
CA ILE A 111 19.89 10.97 4.70
C ILE A 111 20.03 9.57 5.30
N PHE A 112 20.61 8.62 4.55
CA PHE A 112 20.66 7.22 4.96
C PHE A 112 21.91 6.85 5.77
N GLY A 113 22.98 7.65 5.69
CA GLY A 113 24.24 7.35 6.36
C GLY A 113 24.94 6.08 5.86
N ILE A 114 24.65 5.63 4.63
CA ILE A 114 25.22 4.45 4.00
C ILE A 114 26.19 4.81 2.86
N ASP A 115 27.10 3.90 2.52
CA ASP A 115 27.94 4.03 1.33
C ASP A 115 27.10 3.76 0.08
N MET A 116 26.61 4.83 -0.54
CA MET A 116 25.73 4.74 -1.71
C MET A 116 26.40 4.08 -2.91
N GLN A 117 27.73 4.04 -3.03
CA GLN A 117 28.40 3.58 -4.24
C GLN A 117 28.31 2.05 -4.40
N GLU A 118 28.55 1.30 -3.33
CA GLU A 118 28.40 -0.17 -3.34
C GLU A 118 26.95 -0.57 -3.66
N TRP A 119 25.99 0.02 -2.94
CA TRP A 119 24.57 -0.27 -3.14
C TRP A 119 24.05 0.14 -4.52
N LEU A 120 24.60 1.19 -5.10
CA LEU A 120 24.26 1.63 -6.45
C LEU A 120 24.73 0.63 -7.49
N GLN A 121 25.93 0.06 -7.36
CA GLN A 121 26.42 -0.99 -8.27
C GLN A 121 25.54 -2.23 -8.21
N GLU A 122 25.15 -2.66 -7.00
CA GLU A 122 24.22 -3.78 -6.83
C GLU A 122 22.84 -3.48 -7.44
N SER A 123 22.33 -2.26 -7.22
CA SER A 123 21.02 -1.84 -7.75
C SER A 123 21.04 -1.72 -9.27
N GLN A 124 22.16 -1.31 -9.87
CA GLN A 124 22.35 -1.32 -11.33
C GLN A 124 22.35 -2.75 -11.88
N LYS A 125 22.97 -3.71 -11.17
CA LYS A 125 22.95 -5.13 -11.55
C LYS A 125 21.54 -5.70 -11.47
N GLU A 126 20.82 -5.45 -10.38
CA GLU A 126 19.42 -5.88 -10.24
C GLU A 126 18.54 -5.20 -11.29
N ARG A 127 18.68 -3.89 -11.56
CA ARG A 127 17.95 -3.20 -12.63
C ARG A 127 18.13 -3.88 -13.99
N LYS A 128 19.37 -4.24 -14.34
CA LYS A 128 19.64 -4.98 -15.60
C LYS A 128 18.90 -6.31 -15.60
N ALA A 129 18.85 -7.02 -14.48
CA ALA A 129 18.13 -8.28 -14.36
C ALA A 129 16.61 -8.11 -14.49
N TRP A 130 16.04 -7.03 -13.94
CA TRP A 130 14.63 -6.66 -14.13
C TRP A 130 14.33 -6.35 -15.60
N GLN A 131 15.17 -5.54 -16.25
CA GLN A 131 15.04 -5.21 -17.67
C GLN A 131 15.11 -6.45 -18.57
N GLN A 132 16.01 -7.39 -18.27
CA GLN A 132 16.12 -8.66 -18.99
C GLN A 132 14.87 -9.54 -18.82
N ALA A 133 14.19 -9.42 -17.68
CA ALA A 133 12.91 -10.09 -17.43
C ALA A 133 11.69 -9.35 -18.03
N GLY A 134 11.92 -8.27 -18.79
CA GLY A 134 10.85 -7.46 -19.39
C GLY A 134 10.19 -6.47 -18.43
N TRP A 135 10.73 -6.28 -17.23
CA TRP A 135 10.22 -5.33 -16.26
C TRP A 135 10.85 -3.94 -16.45
N GLY A 136 10.04 -2.91 -16.19
CA GLY A 136 10.51 -1.56 -15.99
C GLY A 136 11.25 -1.38 -14.65
N VAL A 137 11.62 -0.13 -14.35
CA VAL A 137 12.12 0.29 -13.03
C VAL A 137 11.00 0.15 -12.01
N PRO A 138 11.20 -0.54 -10.88
CA PRO A 138 10.20 -0.60 -9.82
C PRO A 138 10.02 0.78 -9.16
N VAL A 139 8.76 1.18 -9.03
CA VAL A 139 8.31 2.30 -8.24
C VAL A 139 7.53 1.75 -7.05
N TRP A 140 7.90 2.23 -5.86
CA TRP A 140 7.35 1.75 -4.61
C TRP A 140 6.34 2.74 -4.05
N GLY A 141 5.40 2.23 -3.29
CA GLY A 141 4.54 3.00 -2.39
C GLY A 141 4.25 2.21 -1.13
N PHE A 142 3.71 2.86 -0.11
CA PHE A 142 3.30 2.25 1.13
C PHE A 142 1.78 2.16 1.20
N SER A 143 1.33 1.11 1.89
CA SER A 143 -0.05 0.93 2.31
C SER A 143 -0.07 0.80 3.83
N PRO A 144 -1.24 0.78 4.49
CA PRO A 144 -1.29 0.44 5.90
C PRO A 144 -0.80 -0.98 6.19
N MET A 145 -0.86 -1.89 5.20
CA MET A 145 -0.62 -3.33 5.38
C MET A 145 0.70 -3.84 4.80
N GLY A 146 1.48 -3.00 4.14
CA GLY A 146 2.58 -3.46 3.29
C GLY A 146 3.05 -2.38 2.33
N CYS A 147 3.71 -2.81 1.26
CA CYS A 147 4.10 -1.94 0.16
C CYS A 147 3.34 -2.27 -1.13
N TYR A 148 3.25 -1.26 -1.98
CA TYR A 148 2.84 -1.37 -3.37
C TYR A 148 4.08 -1.33 -4.25
N VAL A 149 4.04 -2.11 -5.33
CA VAL A 149 5.09 -2.14 -6.35
C VAL A 149 4.47 -2.03 -7.71
N VAL A 150 5.05 -1.19 -8.56
CA VAL A 150 4.67 -1.12 -9.96
C VAL A 150 5.88 -0.87 -10.84
N ALA A 151 5.97 -1.53 -11.98
CA ALA A 151 7.04 -1.29 -12.94
C ALA A 151 6.73 -0.10 -13.84
N ARG A 152 7.74 0.73 -14.10
CA ARG A 152 7.65 1.88 -15.00
C ARG A 152 8.82 1.94 -15.96
N ASN A 153 8.57 2.47 -17.15
CA ASN A 153 9.65 2.79 -18.07
C ASN A 153 10.59 3.82 -17.42
N VAL A 154 11.89 3.75 -17.74
CA VAL A 154 12.91 4.65 -17.17
C VAL A 154 12.58 6.13 -17.39
N SER A 155 12.02 6.45 -18.57
CA SER A 155 11.63 7.78 -19.01
C SER A 155 10.27 8.26 -18.47
N ALA A 156 9.54 7.42 -17.73
CA ALA A 156 8.25 7.79 -17.18
C ALA A 156 8.39 8.41 -15.79
N CYS A 157 7.53 9.37 -15.47
CA CYS A 157 7.44 9.94 -14.13
C CYS A 157 7.22 8.84 -13.08
N ARG A 158 7.98 8.92 -11.99
CA ARG A 158 7.97 7.95 -10.89
C ARG A 158 7.07 8.36 -9.73
N ALA A 159 6.29 9.43 -9.89
CA ALA A 159 5.27 9.80 -8.92
C ALA A 159 4.18 8.74 -8.87
N PHE A 160 3.93 8.24 -7.67
CA PHE A 160 2.94 7.21 -7.41
C PHE A 160 2.28 7.45 -6.06
N ASP A 161 0.95 7.56 -6.05
CA ASP A 161 0.16 7.64 -4.83
C ASP A 161 -1.09 6.73 -4.90
N PRO A 162 -1.09 5.56 -4.24
CA PRO A 162 -2.22 4.63 -4.29
C PRO A 162 -3.50 5.21 -3.65
N TYR A 163 -3.40 6.30 -2.88
CA TYR A 163 -4.54 6.93 -2.19
C TYR A 163 -5.14 8.07 -3.01
N GLU A 164 -4.30 8.94 -3.57
CA GLU A 164 -4.74 10.21 -4.16
C GLU A 164 -4.53 10.28 -5.67
N SER A 165 -3.43 9.71 -6.19
CA SER A 165 -3.03 9.84 -7.59
C SER A 165 -2.54 8.52 -8.16
N LYS A 166 -3.37 7.93 -9.01
CA LYS A 166 -2.95 6.83 -9.88
C LYS A 166 -1.67 7.23 -10.63
N LEU A 167 -0.89 6.21 -11.02
CA LEU A 167 0.41 6.36 -11.70
C LEU A 167 0.43 7.49 -12.72
N CYS A 168 1.36 8.44 -12.56
CA CYS A 168 1.53 9.52 -13.52
C CYS A 168 1.96 8.96 -14.87
N MET A 169 1.30 9.38 -15.95
CA MET A 169 1.57 8.93 -17.32
C MET A 169 2.50 9.87 -18.09
N GLU A 170 2.92 10.98 -17.48
CA GLU A 170 3.84 11.93 -18.11
C GLU A 170 5.28 11.41 -18.10
N SER A 171 6.11 11.96 -18.99
CA SER A 171 7.54 11.69 -19.02
C SER A 171 8.24 12.38 -17.85
N ALA A 172 9.23 11.70 -17.29
CA ALA A 172 10.16 12.31 -16.35
C ALA A 172 11.00 13.38 -17.06
N GLU A 173 11.45 14.40 -16.32
CA GLU A 173 12.38 15.39 -16.85
C GLU A 173 13.78 14.80 -16.99
N GLU A 174 14.62 15.39 -17.85
CA GLU A 174 15.96 14.89 -18.14
C GLU A 174 16.84 14.76 -16.89
N ALA A 175 16.64 15.65 -15.91
CA ALA A 175 17.39 15.69 -14.66
C ALA A 175 16.61 15.26 -13.41
N SER A 176 15.45 14.63 -13.57
CA SER A 176 14.62 14.24 -12.44
C SER A 176 13.89 12.93 -12.70
N PRO A 177 13.71 12.05 -11.71
CA PRO A 177 12.79 10.91 -11.83
C PRO A 177 11.31 11.33 -11.91
N PHE A 178 10.99 12.61 -11.76
CA PHE A 178 9.64 13.16 -11.78
C PHE A 178 9.42 14.09 -12.98
N CYS A 179 8.15 14.31 -13.34
CA CYS A 179 7.77 15.33 -14.32
C CYS A 179 7.61 16.68 -13.61
N SER A 180 7.50 17.77 -14.37
CA SER A 180 7.29 19.14 -13.87
C SER A 180 6.17 19.27 -12.83
N ARG A 181 5.10 18.49 -12.97
CA ARG A 181 3.92 18.53 -12.06
C ARG A 181 4.09 17.76 -10.75
N HIS A 182 5.10 16.91 -10.68
CA HIS A 182 5.34 16.05 -9.52
C HIS A 182 6.75 16.24 -8.95
N GLN A 183 7.42 17.36 -9.24
CA GLN A 183 8.71 17.65 -8.62
C GLN A 183 8.62 17.69 -7.09
N GLN A 184 7.49 18.12 -6.53
CA GLN A 184 7.22 18.08 -5.09
C GLN A 184 7.11 16.66 -4.51
N HIS A 185 7.06 15.61 -5.34
CA HIS A 185 7.15 14.21 -4.87
C HIS A 185 8.60 13.76 -4.66
N ASN A 186 9.57 14.62 -5.00
CA ASN A 186 10.96 14.46 -4.66
C ASN A 186 11.16 14.58 -3.14
N TRP A 187 10.92 13.47 -2.44
CA TRP A 187 10.88 13.45 -0.98
C TRP A 187 12.23 13.63 -0.29
N TRP A 188 13.33 13.59 -1.04
CA TRP A 188 14.67 13.93 -0.53
C TRP A 188 15.01 15.41 -0.69
N ASP A 189 14.09 16.21 -1.25
CA ASP A 189 14.13 17.66 -1.18
C ASP A 189 13.37 18.14 0.08
N ASP A 190 13.82 19.23 0.69
CA ASP A 190 13.23 19.81 1.91
C ASP A 190 11.82 20.41 1.66
N GLN A 191 11.38 20.46 0.40
CA GLN A 191 10.12 21.05 -0.02
C GLN A 191 9.00 20.01 -0.23
N LEU A 192 8.42 19.52 0.86
CA LEU A 192 7.24 18.63 0.82
C LEU A 192 5.89 19.35 0.75
N SER A 193 5.88 20.69 0.64
CA SER A 193 4.62 21.44 0.59
C SER A 193 3.85 21.12 -0.69
N GLY A 194 2.64 20.57 -0.53
CA GLY A 194 1.81 20.11 -1.67
C GLY A 194 2.22 18.75 -2.24
N ALA A 195 3.13 18.03 -1.58
CA ALA A 195 3.45 16.65 -1.91
C ALA A 195 2.29 15.70 -1.53
N GLY A 196 2.13 14.62 -2.30
CA GLY A 196 1.16 13.57 -1.97
C GLY A 196 1.51 12.82 -0.68
N VAL A 197 0.54 12.02 -0.21
CA VAL A 197 0.68 11.17 0.98
C VAL A 197 1.91 10.26 0.88
N GLN A 198 2.16 9.67 -0.29
CA GLN A 198 3.31 8.78 -0.45
C GLN A 198 4.64 9.48 -0.26
N ALA A 199 4.85 10.63 -0.91
CA ALA A 199 6.09 11.39 -0.75
C ALA A 199 6.33 11.76 0.72
N THR A 200 5.27 12.15 1.42
CA THR A 200 5.32 12.40 2.88
C THR A 200 5.68 11.14 3.68
N MET A 201 5.18 9.97 3.30
CA MET A 201 5.53 8.69 3.95
C MET A 201 6.98 8.27 3.65
N PHE A 202 7.44 8.42 2.41
CA PHE A 202 8.84 8.15 2.05
C PHE A 202 9.78 9.05 2.84
N ALA A 203 9.49 10.34 2.91
CA ALA A 203 10.19 11.26 3.78
C ALA A 203 10.19 10.73 5.22
N PHE A 204 9.02 10.43 5.82
CA PHE A 204 8.96 9.89 7.18
C PHE A 204 9.86 8.66 7.40
N TYR A 205 9.87 7.68 6.49
CA TYR A 205 10.70 6.48 6.64
C TYR A 205 12.16 6.68 6.26
N ALA A 206 12.53 7.78 5.60
CA ALA A 206 13.90 8.02 5.17
C ALA A 206 14.85 8.27 6.36
N TRP A 207 14.39 8.95 7.41
CA TRP A 207 15.19 9.24 8.60
C TRP A 207 15.00 8.21 9.72
N ARG A 208 16.08 7.52 10.11
CA ARG A 208 16.06 6.49 11.16
C ARG A 208 15.54 7.00 12.51
N ASP A 209 15.79 8.27 12.84
CA ASP A 209 15.37 8.88 14.10
C ASP A 209 13.84 8.95 14.26
N HIS A 210 13.08 8.93 13.16
CA HIS A 210 11.63 8.85 13.19
C HIS A 210 11.11 7.51 13.73
N LEU A 211 11.97 6.50 13.89
CA LEU A 211 11.65 5.30 14.65
C LEU A 211 11.22 5.65 16.09
N PHE A 212 11.72 6.74 16.66
CA PHE A 212 11.36 7.15 18.02
C PHE A 212 10.29 8.23 18.08
N ALA A 213 9.63 8.53 16.94
CA ALA A 213 8.57 9.54 16.88
C ALA A 213 7.31 9.19 17.69
N TYR A 214 7.12 7.91 18.00
CA TYR A 214 5.96 7.41 18.74
C TYR A 214 6.40 6.60 19.96
N SER A 215 5.82 6.90 21.11
CA SER A 215 5.91 6.05 22.30
C SER A 215 4.96 4.85 22.22
N GLU A 216 5.14 3.85 23.09
CA GLU A 216 4.21 2.71 23.21
C GLU A 216 2.78 3.19 23.57
N ASP A 217 2.65 4.25 24.37
CA ASP A 217 1.35 4.84 24.71
C ASP A 217 0.69 5.53 23.52
N ASP A 218 1.46 6.22 22.68
CA ASP A 218 0.96 6.81 21.42
C ASP A 218 0.45 5.72 20.48
N LEU A 219 1.22 4.63 20.32
CA LEU A 219 0.83 3.49 19.50
C LEU A 219 -0.45 2.82 20.02
N ARG A 220 -0.58 2.63 21.34
CA ARG A 220 -1.81 2.11 21.96
C ARG A 220 -2.99 3.03 21.74
N ALA A 221 -2.79 4.34 21.85
CA ALA A 221 -3.82 5.34 21.59
C ALA A 221 -4.26 5.31 20.13
N GLU A 222 -3.34 5.18 19.17
CA GLU A 222 -3.66 5.06 17.74
C GLU A 222 -4.41 3.76 17.42
N VAL A 223 -3.98 2.62 17.96
CA VAL A 223 -4.70 1.35 17.83
C VAL A 223 -6.11 1.47 18.41
N LYS A 224 -6.25 2.11 19.57
CA LYS A 224 -7.56 2.37 20.19
C LYS A 224 -8.44 3.25 19.29
N ARG A 225 -7.92 4.38 18.79
CA ARG A 225 -8.63 5.28 17.86
C ARG A 225 -9.02 4.57 16.57
N PHE A 226 -8.16 3.70 16.05
CA PHE A 226 -8.49 2.86 14.90
C PHE A 226 -9.70 1.98 15.20
N TRP A 227 -9.69 1.23 16.30
CA TRP A 227 -10.83 0.39 16.69
C TRP A 227 -12.07 1.18 17.05
N GLU A 228 -11.93 2.39 17.59
CA GLU A 228 -13.04 3.30 17.83
C GLU A 228 -13.65 3.79 16.52
N ARG A 229 -12.84 4.13 15.52
CA ARG A 229 -13.31 4.50 14.16
C ARG A 229 -13.97 3.33 13.45
N ILE A 230 -13.35 2.15 13.47
CA ILE A 230 -13.94 0.93 12.92
C ILE A 230 -15.22 0.58 13.68
N GLY A 231 -15.23 0.71 15.00
CA GLY A 231 -16.39 0.48 15.84
C GLY A 231 -17.50 1.51 15.60
N ALA A 232 -17.16 2.77 15.39
CA ALA A 232 -18.09 3.83 15.03
C ALA A 232 -18.68 3.58 13.64
N TYR A 233 -17.84 3.31 12.64
CA TYR A 233 -18.23 2.86 11.31
C TYR A 233 -19.17 1.65 11.40
N ASN A 234 -18.80 0.65 12.19
CA ASN A 234 -19.58 -0.56 12.41
C ASN A 234 -20.88 -0.32 13.19
N ARG A 235 -20.98 0.75 13.99
CA ARG A 235 -22.20 1.17 14.69
C ARG A 235 -23.12 1.95 13.77
N THR A 236 -22.58 2.70 12.81
CA THR A 236 -23.32 3.31 11.71
C THR A 236 -23.71 2.34 10.60
N LEU A 237 -23.27 1.06 10.67
CA LEU A 237 -23.66 0.04 9.70
C LEU A 237 -25.12 -0.41 9.81
N SER A 238 -25.90 0.05 10.79
CA SER A 238 -27.36 -0.06 10.66
C SER A 238 -27.75 0.66 9.38
N PRO A 239 -28.33 -0.05 8.38
CA PRO A 239 -28.72 0.58 7.11
C PRO A 239 -29.48 1.87 7.40
N SER A 240 -29.24 2.96 6.68
CA SER A 240 -30.03 4.16 6.94
C SER A 240 -31.50 3.91 6.54
N VAL A 241 -32.44 4.73 7.03
CA VAL A 241 -33.84 4.67 6.53
C VAL A 241 -33.88 4.85 5.01
N SER A 242 -33.03 5.73 4.47
CA SER A 242 -32.84 5.90 3.02
C SER A 242 -32.32 4.65 2.32
N THR A 243 -31.47 3.84 2.97
CA THR A 243 -30.99 2.57 2.43
C THR A 243 -32.15 1.58 2.26
N LEU A 244 -33.02 1.46 3.28
CA LEU A 244 -34.21 0.58 3.20
C LEU A 244 -35.18 1.07 2.13
N GLN A 245 -35.44 2.38 2.07
CA GLN A 245 -36.33 2.97 1.07
C GLN A 245 -35.82 2.77 -0.36
N ALA A 246 -34.53 3.00 -0.62
CA ALA A 246 -33.95 2.79 -1.94
C ALA A 246 -33.98 1.32 -2.37
N LEU A 247 -33.87 0.40 -1.41
CA LEU A 247 -34.02 -1.04 -1.66
C LEU A 247 -35.48 -1.49 -1.65
N GLU A 248 -36.46 -0.60 -1.50
CA GLU A 248 -37.89 -0.97 -1.37
C GLU A 248 -38.11 -2.05 -0.31
N LEU A 249 -37.47 -1.91 0.86
CA LEU A 249 -37.64 -2.79 2.02
C LEU A 249 -38.42 -2.06 3.11
N ASP A 250 -39.39 -2.75 3.70
CA ASP A 250 -40.31 -2.16 4.69
C ASP A 250 -39.64 -1.99 6.05
N SER A 251 -38.63 -2.81 6.35
CA SER A 251 -37.99 -2.80 7.66
C SER A 251 -36.59 -3.43 7.67
N TYR A 252 -35.88 -3.15 8.76
CA TYR A 252 -34.63 -3.85 9.08
C TYR A 252 -34.79 -5.35 9.28
N GLU A 253 -35.95 -5.80 9.79
CA GLU A 253 -36.20 -7.22 10.02
C GLU A 253 -36.32 -7.98 8.70
N GLU A 254 -36.97 -7.38 7.70
CA GLU A 254 -37.01 -7.92 6.35
C GLU A 254 -35.59 -8.13 5.80
N LEU A 255 -34.73 -7.11 5.86
CA LEU A 255 -33.34 -7.23 5.43
C LEU A 255 -32.57 -8.33 6.19
N LYS A 256 -32.79 -8.49 7.49
CA LYS A 256 -32.14 -9.54 8.31
C LYS A 256 -32.56 -10.96 7.93
N THR A 257 -33.77 -11.13 7.39
CA THR A 257 -34.27 -12.44 6.94
C THR A 257 -33.72 -12.84 5.57
N MET A 258 -33.21 -11.88 4.79
CA MET A 258 -32.58 -12.17 3.52
C MET A 258 -31.19 -12.79 3.73
N ASP A 259 -30.79 -13.69 2.84
CA ASP A 259 -29.39 -14.06 2.65
C ASP A 259 -28.74 -13.22 1.55
N SER A 260 -27.40 -13.30 1.42
CA SER A 260 -26.65 -12.50 0.44
C SER A 260 -27.09 -12.75 -1.01
N LYS A 261 -27.64 -13.92 -1.33
CA LYS A 261 -28.12 -14.28 -2.67
C LYS A 261 -29.49 -13.66 -2.92
N GLN A 262 -30.39 -13.70 -1.95
CA GLN A 262 -31.71 -13.05 -1.99
C GLN A 262 -31.57 -11.54 -2.12
N LEU A 263 -30.71 -10.90 -1.31
CA LEU A 263 -30.45 -9.47 -1.42
C LEU A 263 -29.92 -9.09 -2.81
N ARG A 264 -28.97 -9.88 -3.34
CA ARG A 264 -28.45 -9.67 -4.70
C ARG A 264 -29.53 -9.78 -5.77
N HIS A 265 -30.38 -10.79 -5.70
CA HIS A 265 -31.47 -10.95 -6.68
C HIS A 265 -32.48 -9.80 -6.60
N HIS A 266 -32.82 -9.36 -5.39
CA HIS A 266 -33.69 -8.21 -5.17
C HIS A 266 -33.11 -6.92 -5.76
N TYR A 267 -31.83 -6.64 -5.47
CA TYR A 267 -31.11 -5.52 -6.09
C TYR A 267 -31.11 -5.61 -7.61
N LEU A 268 -30.78 -6.76 -8.20
CA LEU A 268 -30.74 -6.90 -9.67
C LEU A 268 -32.10 -6.65 -10.32
N ARG A 269 -33.20 -7.04 -9.65
CA ARG A 269 -34.56 -6.73 -10.09
C ARG A 269 -34.80 -5.21 -10.15
N LEU A 270 -34.48 -4.50 -9.07
CA LEU A 270 -34.63 -3.04 -8.97
C LEU A 270 -33.67 -2.29 -9.92
N ALA A 271 -32.45 -2.77 -10.03
CA ALA A 271 -31.42 -2.20 -10.89
C ALA A 271 -31.85 -2.21 -12.35
N ARG A 272 -32.54 -3.27 -12.79
CA ARG A 272 -33.02 -3.39 -14.17
C ARG A 272 -34.08 -2.35 -14.52
N SER A 273 -34.98 -2.01 -13.58
CA SER A 273 -35.99 -0.97 -13.79
C SER A 273 -35.43 0.44 -13.62
N ALA A 274 -34.47 0.63 -12.70
CA ALA A 274 -33.84 1.93 -12.46
C ALA A 274 -32.72 2.29 -13.45
N HIS A 275 -32.26 1.36 -14.30
CA HIS A 275 -31.13 1.59 -15.20
C HIS A 275 -31.43 2.67 -16.26
N PRO A 276 -30.52 3.64 -16.51
CA PRO A 276 -30.69 4.67 -17.52
C PRO A 276 -31.00 4.14 -18.93
N ASP A 277 -30.32 3.07 -19.36
CA ASP A 277 -30.55 2.44 -20.66
C ASP A 277 -31.96 1.82 -20.82
N HIS A 278 -32.66 1.61 -19.71
CA HIS A 278 -34.06 1.15 -19.69
C HIS A 278 -35.05 2.28 -19.38
N GLY A 279 -34.61 3.54 -19.51
CA GLY A 279 -35.42 4.74 -19.26
C GLY A 279 -35.49 5.15 -17.78
N GLY A 280 -34.67 4.54 -16.92
CA GLY A 280 -34.59 4.89 -15.50
C GLY A 280 -33.80 6.17 -15.22
N ASN A 281 -33.92 6.68 -13.98
CA ASN A 281 -33.18 7.86 -13.55
C ASN A 281 -31.78 7.48 -13.03
N HIS A 282 -30.73 8.12 -13.56
CA HIS A 282 -29.34 7.86 -13.18
C HIS A 282 -29.08 8.07 -11.67
N GLN A 283 -29.62 9.12 -11.06
CA GLN A 283 -29.43 9.38 -9.63
C GLN A 283 -30.11 8.31 -8.78
N SER A 284 -31.30 7.85 -9.17
CA SER A 284 -31.99 6.74 -8.50
C SER A 284 -31.19 5.43 -8.59
N PHE A 285 -30.57 5.17 -9.74
CA PHE A 285 -29.71 3.99 -9.92
C PHE A 285 -28.45 4.06 -9.03
N VAL A 286 -27.79 5.22 -8.94
CA VAL A 286 -26.63 5.43 -8.05
C VAL A 286 -27.04 5.27 -6.58
N ALA A 287 -28.17 5.83 -6.18
CA ALA A 287 -28.69 5.68 -4.81
C ALA A 287 -28.99 4.21 -4.47
N LEU A 288 -29.58 3.46 -5.40
CA LEU A 288 -29.83 2.02 -5.25
C LEU A 288 -28.53 1.21 -5.13
N GLN A 289 -27.50 1.55 -5.91
CA GLN A 289 -26.18 0.91 -5.81
C GLN A 289 -25.55 1.13 -4.43
N GLN A 290 -25.56 2.37 -3.94
CA GLN A 290 -25.05 2.70 -2.62
C GLN A 290 -25.82 1.95 -1.53
N ALA A 291 -27.15 1.95 -1.62
CA ALA A 291 -28.01 1.25 -0.66
C ALA A 291 -27.74 -0.26 -0.63
N TYR A 292 -27.53 -0.88 -1.79
CA TYR A 292 -27.15 -2.30 -1.87
C TYR A 292 -25.79 -2.56 -1.21
N SER A 293 -24.77 -1.73 -1.45
CA SER A 293 -23.46 -1.85 -0.80
C SER A 293 -23.55 -1.72 0.72
N ASP A 294 -24.33 -0.75 1.21
CA ASP A 294 -24.55 -0.54 2.65
C ASP A 294 -25.24 -1.76 3.29
N ALA A 295 -26.27 -2.30 2.63
CA ALA A 295 -26.99 -3.49 3.09
C ALA A 295 -26.11 -4.74 3.08
N GLN A 296 -25.27 -4.93 2.05
CA GLN A 296 -24.30 -6.03 2.02
C GLN A 296 -23.28 -5.93 3.17
N ALA A 297 -22.75 -4.74 3.43
CA ALA A 297 -21.83 -4.51 4.54
C ALA A 297 -22.52 -4.88 5.87
N TYR A 298 -23.73 -4.38 6.12
CA TYR A 298 -24.51 -4.72 7.30
C TYR A 298 -24.68 -6.25 7.48
N MET A 299 -25.10 -6.95 6.43
CA MET A 299 -25.33 -8.39 6.47
C MET A 299 -24.04 -9.19 6.74
N TYR A 300 -22.92 -8.79 6.13
CA TYR A 300 -21.61 -9.39 6.36
C TYR A 300 -21.22 -9.31 7.85
N HIS A 301 -21.42 -8.13 8.45
CA HIS A 301 -21.11 -7.90 9.86
C HIS A 301 -22.04 -8.64 10.82
N GLN A 302 -23.33 -8.81 10.49
CA GLN A 302 -24.26 -9.63 11.29
C GLN A 302 -23.96 -11.13 11.19
N GLY A 303 -23.54 -11.62 10.02
CA GLY A 303 -23.16 -13.02 9.81
C GLY A 303 -21.95 -13.44 10.64
N GLN A 304 -20.94 -12.57 10.78
CA GLN A 304 -19.76 -12.83 11.61
C GLN A 304 -20.06 -12.91 13.12
N ARG A 305 -21.11 -12.25 13.61
CA ARG A 305 -21.51 -12.33 15.02
C ARG A 305 -22.13 -13.68 15.39
N LYS A 306 -22.66 -14.43 14.43
CA LYS A 306 -23.32 -15.73 14.68
C LYS A 306 -22.35 -16.92 14.72
N THR A 307 -21.08 -16.76 14.33
CA THR A 307 -20.17 -17.89 14.09
C THR A 307 -19.10 -18.14 15.16
N LYS A 308 -19.11 -17.45 16.31
CA LYS A 308 -18.22 -17.80 17.44
C LYS A 308 -18.89 -17.54 18.80
N PRO A 309 -19.30 -18.58 19.55
CA PRO A 309 -19.43 -18.42 21.00
C PRO A 309 -18.02 -18.21 21.59
N PRO A 310 -17.85 -17.37 22.61
CA PRO A 310 -16.59 -17.30 23.34
C PRO A 310 -16.32 -18.67 23.94
N HIS A 311 -15.15 -19.25 23.64
CA HIS A 311 -14.63 -20.36 24.43
C HIS A 311 -14.42 -19.81 25.85
N THR A 312 -15.34 -20.16 26.75
CA THR A 312 -15.16 -20.07 28.20
C THR A 312 -14.16 -21.11 28.67
#